data_AF-A0A947S637-F1
#
_entry.id   AF-A0A947S637-F1
#
_cell.length_a   1.000
_cell.length_b   1.000
_cell.length_c   1.000
_cell.angle_alpha   90.00
_cell.angle_beta   90.00
_cell.angle_gamma   90.00
#
_symmetry.space_group_name_H-M   'P 1'
#
loop_
_entity.id
_entity.type
_entity.pdbx_description
1 polymer ?
#
loop_
_entity_poly.entity_id
_entity_poly.type
_entity_poly.pdbx_seq_one_letter_code
_entity_poly.pdbx_strand_id
1 'polypeptide(L)'
;MKVEYISSKEQMLIAENLYNITDSIEAAKRLEEECGIKITYGKSVELRDFARKLDKTKFFNWEIEKAIEKHSGHKIRLRDL
;
A
#
# COMPACT_ATOMS: atom_id res chain seq x y z
N MET A 1 -15.60 -14.69 -0.07
CA MET A 1 -14.40 -14.21 0.64
C MET A 1 -14.77 -12.93 1.35
N LYS A 2 -14.26 -12.69 2.57
CA LYS A 2 -14.49 -11.42 3.27
C LYS A 2 -13.66 -10.35 2.55
N VAL A 3 -14.31 -9.27 2.12
CA VAL A 3 -13.61 -8.13 1.50
C VAL A 3 -12.95 -7.34 2.62
N GLU A 4 -11.65 -7.14 2.52
CA GLU A 4 -10.85 -6.38 3.48
C GLU A 4 -10.52 -5.01 2.88
N TYR A 5 -10.51 -3.98 3.73
CA TYR A 5 -10.29 -2.60 3.32
C TYR A 5 -9.18 -1.99 4.14
N ILE A 6 -8.40 -1.11 3.51
CA ILE A 6 -7.40 -0.30 4.19
C ILE A 6 -7.77 1.18 4.08
N SER A 7 -7.69 1.88 5.19
CA SER A 7 -7.91 3.32 5.31
C SER A 7 -6.81 4.13 4.60
N SER A 8 -7.09 5.39 4.31
CA SER A 8 -6.09 6.30 3.72
C SER A 8 -4.85 6.47 4.61
N LYS A 9 -5.01 6.36 5.93
CA LYS A 9 -3.89 6.43 6.89
C LYS A 9 -2.96 5.22 6.75
N GLU A 10 -3.52 4.02 6.66
CA GLU A 10 -2.75 2.79 6.46
C GLU A 10 -2.04 2.80 5.10
N GLN A 11 -2.73 3.25 4.05
CA GLN A 11 -2.13 3.43 2.73
C GLN A 11 -0.90 4.36 2.77
N MET A 12 -0.98 5.48 3.50
CA MET A 12 0.14 6.42 3.67
C MET A 12 1.31 5.78 4.41
N LEU A 13 1.04 5.10 5.53
CA LEU A 13 2.08 4.41 6.30
C LEU A 13 2.77 3.29 5.51
N ILE A 14 2.04 2.60 4.64
CA ILE A 14 2.60 1.63 3.70
C ILE A 14 3.53 2.34 2.71
N ALA A 15 3.11 3.46 2.12
CA ALA A 15 3.95 4.25 1.22
C ALA A 15 5.24 4.75 1.91
N GLU A 16 5.12 5.31 3.12
CA GLU A 16 6.27 5.74 3.94
C GLU A 16 7.30 4.63 4.12
N ASN A 17 6.81 3.42 4.43
CA ASN A 17 7.67 2.26 4.66
C ASN A 17 8.36 1.78 3.38
N LEU A 18 7.62 1.69 2.27
CA LEU A 18 8.15 1.27 0.98
C LEU A 18 9.22 2.23 0.46
N TYR A 19 9.01 3.54 0.62
CA TYR A 19 9.98 4.55 0.19
C TYR A 19 11.05 4.90 1.24
N ASN A 20 10.92 4.38 2.46
CA ASN A 20 11.73 4.77 3.63
C ASN A 20 11.72 6.31 3.84
N ILE A 21 10.54 6.90 3.79
CA ILE A 21 10.28 8.35 3.94
C ILE A 21 9.31 8.54 5.09
N THR A 22 9.57 9.48 6.00
CA THR A 22 8.68 9.78 7.15
C THR A 22 7.61 10.82 6.84
N ASP A 23 7.76 11.59 5.76
CA ASP A 23 6.73 12.52 5.29
C ASP A 23 5.68 11.77 4.45
N SER A 24 4.49 11.61 5.02
CA SER A 24 3.36 10.92 4.39
C SER A 24 2.96 11.55 3.05
N ILE A 25 3.07 12.88 2.92
CA ILE A 25 2.66 13.61 1.72
C ILE A 25 3.69 13.35 0.62
N GLU A 26 4.98 13.40 0.95
CA GLU A 26 6.04 13.07 0.00
C GLU A 26 5.95 11.60 -0.45
N ALA A 27 5.79 10.66 0.49
CA ALA A 27 5.68 9.24 0.16
C ALA A 27 4.45 8.94 -0.72
N ALA A 28 3.30 9.56 -0.42
CA ALA A 28 2.10 9.43 -1.23
C ALA A 28 2.27 10.02 -2.64
N LYS A 29 2.96 11.17 -2.77
CA LYS A 29 3.28 11.76 -4.07
C LYS A 29 4.18 10.85 -4.90
N ARG A 30 5.24 10.30 -4.32
CA ARG A 30 6.12 9.34 -5.03
C ARG A 30 5.36 8.10 -5.48
N LEU A 31 4.47 7.59 -4.63
CA LEU A 31 3.61 6.47 -5.00
C LEU A 31 2.66 6.82 -6.16
N GLU A 32 2.11 8.03 -6.19
CA GLU A 32 1.29 8.51 -7.31
C GLU A 32 2.12 8.71 -8.59
N GLU A 33 3.29 9.33 -8.51
CA GLU A 33 4.16 9.66 -9.65
C GLU A 33 4.82 8.43 -10.27
N GLU A 34 5.36 7.53 -9.44
CA GLU A 34 6.10 6.36 -9.93
C GLU A 34 5.18 5.17 -10.24
N CYS A 35 4.06 5.04 -9.52
CA CYS A 35 3.23 3.85 -9.56
C CYS A 35 1.78 4.11 -10.01
N GLY A 36 1.38 5.38 -10.15
CA GLY A 36 0.00 5.75 -10.51
C GLY A 36 -1.02 5.49 -9.39
N ILE A 37 -0.57 5.25 -8.16
CA ILE A 37 -1.46 4.94 -7.02
C ILE A 37 -1.74 6.22 -6.24
N LYS A 38 -2.91 6.80 -6.48
CA LYS A 38 -3.38 7.98 -5.75
C LYS A 38 -4.03 7.60 -4.42
N ILE A 39 -3.45 8.07 -3.32
CA ILE A 39 -4.08 7.96 -1.99
C ILE A 39 -5.04 9.15 -1.80
N THR A 40 -6.32 8.86 -1.58
CA THR A 40 -7.33 9.90 -1.31
C THR A 40 -7.64 9.93 0.18
N TYR A 41 -7.45 11.09 0.81
CA TYR A 41 -7.71 11.26 2.24
C TYR A 41 -9.17 10.95 2.60
N GLY A 42 -9.38 10.18 3.68
CA GLY A 42 -10.71 9.78 4.14
C GLY A 42 -11.37 8.65 3.35
N LYS A 43 -10.72 8.13 2.29
CA LYS A 43 -11.21 6.97 1.54
C LYS A 43 -10.48 5.71 1.93
N SER A 44 -11.25 4.66 2.19
CA SER A 44 -10.74 3.30 2.23
C SER A 44 -10.80 2.67 0.84
N VAL A 45 -9.83 1.81 0.56
CA VAL A 45 -9.79 1.02 -0.68
C VAL A 45 -9.72 -0.45 -0.34
N GLU A 46 -10.11 -1.31 -1.27
CA GLU A 46 -9.98 -2.75 -1.08
C GLU A 46 -8.49 -3.13 -0.98
N LEU A 47 -8.14 -3.89 0.05
CA LEU A 47 -6.78 -4.31 0.35
C LEU A 47 -6.15 -5.04 -0.85
N ARG A 48 -6.90 -5.95 -1.47
CA ARG A 48 -6.42 -6.76 -2.60
C ARG A 48 -6.15 -5.91 -3.83
N ASP A 49 -7.01 -4.95 -4.12
CA ASP A 49 -6.81 -4.03 -5.24
C ASP A 49 -5.61 -3.12 -5.01
N PHE A 50 -5.42 -2.64 -3.79
CA PHE A 50 -4.24 -1.86 -3.44
C PHE A 50 -2.95 -2.69 -3.55
N ALA A 51 -2.95 -3.92 -3.02
CA ALA A 51 -1.83 -4.84 -3.09
C ALA A 51 -1.46 -5.21 -4.53
N ARG A 52 -2.45 -5.49 -5.39
CA ARG A 52 -2.23 -5.76 -6.82
C ARG A 52 -1.67 -4.56 -7.57
N LYS A 53 -2.02 -3.34 -7.17
CA LYS A 53 -1.41 -2.13 -7.74
C LYS A 53 0.05 -2.00 -7.30
N LEU A 54 0.36 -2.32 -6.05
CA LEU A 54 1.73 -2.35 -5.54
C LEU A 54 2.59 -3.45 -6.18
N ASP A 55 2.03 -4.61 -6.51
CA ASP A 55 2.75 -5.69 -7.20
C ASP A 55 3.27 -5.29 -8.59
N LYS A 56 2.67 -4.27 -9.21
CA LYS A 56 3.11 -3.72 -10.50
C LYS A 56 4.24 -2.68 -10.40
N THR A 57 4.76 -2.46 -9.20
CA THR A 57 5.76 -1.43 -8.92
C THR A 57 7.17 -2.00 -8.90
N LYS A 58 8.16 -1.17 -8.59
CA LYS A 58 9.57 -1.57 -8.46
C LYS A 58 9.89 -2.33 -7.17
N PHE A 59 8.97 -2.38 -6.21
CA PHE A 59 9.21 -2.98 -4.90
C PHE A 59 9.14 -4.50 -4.97
N PHE A 60 9.94 -5.18 -4.15
CA PHE A 60 9.85 -6.63 -4.06
C PHE A 60 8.56 -7.05 -3.35
N ASN A 61 7.99 -8.18 -3.77
CA ASN A 61 6.73 -8.68 -3.20
C ASN A 61 6.80 -8.84 -1.68
N TRP A 62 7.93 -9.30 -1.14
CA TRP A 62 8.12 -9.45 0.30
C TRP A 62 8.15 -8.10 1.05
N GLU A 63 8.60 -7.01 0.41
CA GLU A 63 8.56 -5.67 0.99
C GLU A 63 7.13 -5.16 1.09
N ILE A 64 6.35 -5.36 0.01
CA ILE A 64 4.93 -5.00 -0.06
C ILE A 64 4.12 -5.77 0.98
N GLU A 65 4.28 -7.10 1.02
CA GLU A 65 3.59 -7.97 2.00
C GLU A 65 3.92 -7.55 3.44
N LYS A 66 5.19 -7.29 3.74
CA LYS A 66 5.65 -6.87 5.07
C LYS A 66 5.13 -5.48 5.45
N ALA A 67 5.11 -4.54 4.51
CA ALA A 67 4.60 -3.19 4.75
C ALA A 67 3.09 -3.20 5.04
N ILE A 68 2.34 -3.99 4.26
CA ILE A 68 0.90 -4.19 4.45
C ILE A 68 0.61 -4.85 5.79
N GLU A 69 1.27 -5.97 6.12
CA GLU A 69 1.07 -6.68 7.37
C GLU A 69 1.37 -5.78 8.58
N LYS A 70 2.47 -5.01 8.52
CA LYS A 70 2.89 -4.12 9.60
C LYS A 70 1.87 -3.02 9.90
N HIS A 71 1.28 -2.42 8.86
CA HIS A 71 0.49 -1.19 9.03
C HIS A 71 -1.02 -1.39 8.97
N SER A 72 -1.48 -2.47 8.36
CA SER A 72 -2.91 -2.81 8.29
C SER A 72 -3.30 -4.00 9.17
N GLY A 73 -2.32 -4.76 9.68
CA GLY A 73 -2.57 -6.01 10.41
C GLY A 73 -3.07 -7.17 9.55
N HIS A 74 -3.30 -6.94 8.26
CA HIS A 74 -3.75 -7.96 7.32
C HIS A 74 -2.56 -8.70 6.70
N LYS A 75 -2.59 -10.02 6.80
CA LYS A 75 -1.59 -10.87 6.14
C LYS A 75 -2.06 -11.21 4.73
N ILE A 76 -1.29 -10.79 3.74
CA ILE A 76 -1.54 -11.13 2.34
C ILE A 76 -0.34 -11.89 1.76
N ARG A 77 -0.59 -12.61 0.66
CA ARG A 77 0.46 -13.17 -0.20
C ARG A 77 0.17 -12.73 -1.62
N LEU A 78 1.04 -11.92 -2.20
CA LEU A 78 0.84 -11.36 -3.54
C LEU A 78 0.76 -12.45 -4.62
N ARG A 79 1.52 -13.53 -4.45
CA ARG A 79 1.47 -14.71 -5.34
C ARG A 79 0.11 -15.44 -5.39
N ASP A 80 -0.76 -15.18 -4.41
CA ASP A 80 -2.08 -15.81 -4.28
C ASP A 80 -3.21 -14.86 -4.73
N LEU A 81 -2.88 -13.66 -5.24
CA LEU A 81 -3.82 -12.63 -5.73
C LEU A 81 -3.99 -12.67 -7.25
#